data_AF-A0A8S2GAF5-F1
#
_entry.id   AF-A0A8S2GAF5-F1
#
_cell.length_a   1.000
_cell.length_b   1.000
_cell.length_c   1.000
_cell.angle_alpha   90.00
_cell.angle_beta   90.00
_cell.angle_gamma   90.00
#
_symmetry.space_group_name_H-M   'P 1'
#
loop_
_entity.id
_entity.type
_entity.pdbx_description
1 polymer ?
#
loop_
_entity_poly.entity_id
_entity_poly.type
_entity_poly.pdbx_seq_one_letter_code
_entity_poly.pdbx_strand_id
1 'polypeptide(L)'
;TMYHKKTKQLSKKYSDDYLRSAILAYFYIGRFYSKIQSTNNLQKRLNNLEINLTKYKYIVDYCERYPDVKQVVENEHNVYKEMCIFLPFKMDKLRELLS
;
A
#
# COMPACT_ATOMS: atom_id res chain seq x y z
N THR A 1 -10.99 5.43 -24.03
CA THR A 1 -11.66 4.50 -23.08
C THR A 1 -10.72 3.34 -22.74
N MET A 2 -9.77 3.54 -21.82
CA MET A 2 -8.79 2.50 -21.46
C MET A 2 -9.27 1.66 -20.29
N TYR A 3 -10.12 0.68 -20.60
CA TYR A 3 -10.38 -0.46 -19.72
C TYR A 3 -9.50 -1.64 -20.20
N HIS A 4 -8.27 -1.74 -19.70
CA HIS A 4 -7.47 -2.96 -19.86
C HIS A 4 -7.86 -3.97 -18.77
N LYS A 5 -8.83 -4.80 -19.14
CA LYS A 5 -9.25 -6.00 -18.41
C LYS A 5 -8.17 -7.07 -18.63
N LYS A 6 -7.44 -7.43 -17.57
CA LYS A 6 -6.39 -8.48 -17.46
C LYS A 6 -4.98 -7.93 -17.20
N THR A 7 -4.75 -7.51 -15.96
CA THR A 7 -3.56 -7.86 -15.16
C THR A 7 -3.74 -7.19 -13.81
N LYS A 8 -3.61 -7.93 -12.70
CA LYS A 8 -3.37 -7.33 -11.37
C LYS A 8 -1.95 -6.75 -11.27
N GLN A 9 -1.43 -6.22 -12.37
CA GLN A 9 -0.12 -5.59 -12.46
C GLN A 9 -0.31 -4.18 -13.01
N LEU A 10 0.20 -3.22 -12.24
CA LEU A 10 0.21 -1.80 -12.58
C LEU A 10 0.99 -1.61 -13.89
N SER A 11 0.30 -1.14 -14.93
CA SER A 11 0.88 -0.84 -16.24
C SER A 11 1.96 0.25 -16.17
N LYS A 12 2.94 0.13 -17.07
CA LYS A 12 4.32 0.65 -17.05
C LYS A 12 4.59 2.09 -16.58
N LYS A 13 3.70 3.06 -16.76
CA LYS A 13 3.76 4.40 -16.14
C LYS A 13 2.35 4.95 -16.26
N TYR A 14 1.74 5.46 -15.18
CA TYR A 14 0.47 6.19 -15.37
C TYR A 14 0.77 7.46 -16.16
N SER A 15 -0.19 7.93 -16.97
CA SER A 15 -0.10 9.29 -17.52
C SER A 15 0.08 10.26 -16.37
N ASP A 16 0.99 11.22 -16.50
CA ASP A 16 1.35 12.14 -15.41
C ASP A 16 0.12 12.85 -14.82
N ASP A 17 -0.90 13.10 -15.67
CA ASP A 17 -2.20 13.70 -15.28
C ASP A 17 -2.99 12.89 -14.25
N TYR A 18 -2.87 11.56 -14.24
CA TYR A 18 -3.62 10.66 -13.35
C TYR A 18 -2.76 9.98 -12.30
N LEU A 19 -1.44 10.12 -12.41
CA LEU A 19 -0.48 9.39 -11.60
C LEU A 19 -0.59 9.73 -10.12
N ARG A 20 -0.68 11.03 -9.80
CA ARG A 20 -0.87 11.50 -8.42
C ARG A 20 -2.17 10.97 -7.82
N SER A 21 -3.27 11.10 -8.57
CA SER A 21 -4.59 10.65 -8.15
C SER A 21 -4.66 9.14 -7.95
N ALA A 22 -3.97 8.37 -8.80
CA ALA A 22 -3.86 6.92 -8.65
C ALA A 22 -3.10 6.53 -7.38
N ILE A 23 -1.94 7.14 -7.13
CA ILE A 23 -1.13 6.87 -5.92
C ILE A 23 -1.90 7.26 -4.66
N LEU A 24 -2.60 8.40 -4.67
CA LEU A 24 -3.46 8.83 -3.57
C LEU A 24 -4.62 7.86 -3.35
N ALA A 25 -5.26 7.35 -4.40
CA ALA A 25 -6.30 6.36 -4.27
C ALA A 25 -5.79 5.09 -3.56
N TYR A 26 -4.60 4.59 -3.94
CA TYR A 26 -3.98 3.47 -3.24
C TYR A 26 -3.65 3.80 -1.78
N PHE A 27 -3.27 5.05 -1.48
CA PHE A 27 -2.96 5.49 -0.11
C PHE A 27 -4.19 5.41 0.77
N TYR A 28 -5.28 6.02 0.32
CA TYR A 28 -6.54 6.04 1.06
C TYR A 28 -7.13 4.64 1.19
N ILE A 29 -7.01 3.79 0.16
CA ILE A 29 -7.42 2.39 0.25
C ILE A 29 -6.61 1.64 1.32
N GLY A 30 -5.28 1.79 1.33
CA GLY A 30 -4.42 1.18 2.36
C GLY A 30 -4.76 1.65 3.77
N ARG A 31 -4.98 2.96 3.95
CA ARG A 31 -5.37 3.57 5.23
C ARG A 31 -6.77 3.18 5.68
N PHE A 32 -7.67 2.96 4.73
CA PHE A 32 -9.02 2.45 4.99
C PHE A 32 -8.96 1.00 5.51
N TYR A 33 -8.20 0.13 4.84
CA TYR A 33 -8.01 -1.24 5.28
C TYR A 33 -7.27 -1.38 6.61
N SER A 34 -6.42 -0.41 6.98
CA SER A 34 -5.77 -0.42 8.30
C SER A 34 -6.74 -0.06 9.44
N LYS A 35 -7.79 0.71 9.15
CA LYS A 35 -8.84 1.11 10.10
C LYS A 35 -9.99 0.09 10.22
N ILE A 36 -10.43 -0.52 9.12
CA ILE A 36 -11.59 -1.45 9.11
C ILE A 36 -11.22 -2.88 9.52
N GLN A 37 -10.18 -3.04 10.36
CA GLN A 37 -9.85 -4.35 10.91
C GLN A 37 -10.84 -4.74 12.03
N SER A 38 -12.11 -4.89 11.67
CA SER A 38 -13.12 -5.60 12.46
C SER A 38 -13.13 -7.04 11.98
N THR A 39 -12.35 -7.89 12.62
CA THR A 39 -12.49 -9.33 12.44
C THR A 39 -12.08 -9.99 13.75
N ASN A 40 -13.01 -10.69 14.40
CA ASN A 40 -12.76 -11.52 15.59
C ASN A 40 -11.77 -12.68 15.32
N ASN A 41 -11.22 -12.76 14.11
CA ASN A 41 -10.27 -13.76 13.66
C ASN A 41 -8.90 -13.10 13.43
N LEU A 42 -7.99 -13.33 14.37
CA LEU A 42 -6.62 -12.82 14.38
C LEU A 42 -5.82 -13.27 13.14
N GLN A 43 -6.02 -14.49 12.65
CA GLN A 43 -5.34 -15.02 11.45
C GLN A 43 -5.71 -14.23 10.18
N LYS A 44 -7.01 -13.95 9.98
CA LYS A 44 -7.47 -13.12 8.84
C LYS A 44 -6.91 -11.71 8.92
N ARG A 45 -6.78 -11.15 10.12
CA ARG A 45 -6.20 -9.83 10.34
C ARG A 45 -4.73 -9.80 9.95
N LEU A 46 -3.97 -10.85 10.28
CA LEU A 46 -2.56 -11.00 9.92
C LEU A 46 -2.39 -11.10 8.39
N ASN A 47 -3.16 -11.95 7.72
CA ASN A 47 -3.13 -12.07 6.25
C ASN A 47 -3.44 -10.73 5.55
N ASN A 48 -4.41 -9.97 6.07
CA ASN A 48 -4.76 -8.66 5.53
C ASN A 48 -3.62 -7.64 5.71
N LEU A 49 -2.89 -7.69 6.83
CA LEU A 49 -1.72 -6.86 7.07
C LEU A 49 -0.58 -7.20 6.11
N GLU A 50 -0.33 -8.48 5.85
CA GLU A 50 0.68 -8.94 4.87
C GLU A 50 0.38 -8.46 3.45
N ILE A 51 -0.89 -8.58 3.02
CA ILE A 51 -1.33 -8.08 1.71
C ILE A 51 -1.16 -6.56 1.62
N ASN A 52 -1.51 -5.82 2.68
CA ASN A 52 -1.33 -4.36 2.71
C ASN A 52 0.15 -3.97 2.68
N LEU A 53 1.02 -4.66 3.43
CA LEU A 53 2.46 -4.42 3.41
C LEU A 53 3.04 -4.60 2.00
N THR A 54 2.62 -5.65 1.29
CA THR A 54 3.06 -5.91 -0.09
C THR A 54 2.67 -4.76 -1.02
N LYS A 55 1.46 -4.20 -0.87
CA LYS A 55 1.00 -3.05 -1.65
C LYS A 55 1.80 -1.78 -1.35
N TYR A 56 2.08 -1.52 -0.07
CA TYR A 56 2.87 -0.36 0.32
C TYR A 56 4.32 -0.44 -0.20
N LYS A 57 4.97 -1.61 -0.08
CA LYS A 57 6.30 -1.84 -0.66
C LYS A 57 6.31 -1.59 -2.17
N TYR A 58 5.32 -2.12 -2.89
CA TYR A 58 5.21 -1.90 -4.33
C TYR A 58 5.18 -0.41 -4.70
N ILE A 59 4.43 0.41 -3.95
CA ILE A 59 4.31 1.86 -4.20
C ILE A 59 5.62 2.58 -3.86
N VAL A 60 6.29 2.19 -2.78
CA VAL A 60 7.62 2.73 -2.43
C VAL A 60 8.61 2.43 -3.55
N ASP A 61 8.71 1.17 -3.99
CA ASP A 61 9.59 0.74 -5.08
C ASP A 61 9.23 1.43 -6.41
N TYR A 62 7.96 1.75 -6.62
CA TYR A 62 7.51 2.48 -7.80
C TYR A 62 7.95 3.95 -7.76
N CYS A 63 7.80 4.62 -6.62
CA CYS A 63 8.25 6.01 -6.44
C CYS A 63 9.77 6.13 -6.52
N GLU A 64 10.52 5.12 -6.05
CA GLU A 64 11.98 5.11 -6.17
C GLU A 64 12.47 4.90 -7.61
N ARG A 65 11.70 4.17 -8.43
CA ARG A 65 11.99 3.99 -9.86
C ARG A 65 11.68 5.21 -10.72
N TYR A 66 10.80 6.11 -10.27
CA TYR A 66 10.38 7.29 -11.02
C TYR A 66 10.50 8.56 -10.15
N PRO A 67 11.67 9.24 -10.14
CA PRO A 67 11.93 10.40 -9.29
C PRO A 67 10.96 11.56 -9.49
N ASP A 68 10.50 11.77 -10.73
CA ASP A 68 9.51 12.80 -11.10
C ASP A 68 8.22 12.65 -10.28
N VAL A 69 7.84 11.40 -10.00
CA VAL A 69 6.65 11.04 -9.25
C VAL A 69 6.87 11.26 -7.77
N LYS A 70 8.07 10.89 -7.29
CA LYS A 70 8.46 11.04 -5.89
C LYS A 70 8.37 12.49 -5.43
N GLN A 71 8.74 13.46 -6.27
CA GLN A 71 8.60 14.89 -5.93
C GLN A 71 7.14 15.32 -5.77
N VAL A 72 6.23 14.75 -6.57
CA VAL A 72 4.81 15.11 -6.56
C VAL A 72 4.05 14.47 -5.37
N VAL A 73 4.53 13.32 -4.89
CA VAL A 73 3.90 12.55 -3.78
C VAL A 73 4.83 12.36 -2.59
N GLU A 74 5.75 13.30 -2.35
CA GLU A 74 6.81 13.15 -1.34
C GLU A 74 6.26 12.89 0.07
N ASN A 75 5.23 13.65 0.46
CA ASN A 75 4.57 13.51 1.75
C ASN A 75 3.95 12.11 1.92
N GLU A 76 3.21 11.64 0.91
CA GLU A 76 2.59 10.32 0.91
C GLU A 76 3.64 9.20 0.87
N HIS A 77 4.71 9.39 0.10
CA HIS A 77 5.84 8.47 0.00
C HIS A 77 6.52 8.26 1.36
N ASN A 78 6.72 9.33 2.12
CA ASN A 78 7.26 9.23 3.49
C ASN A 78 6.33 8.44 4.41
N VAL A 79 5.02 8.69 4.35
CA VAL A 79 4.05 7.90 5.13
C VAL A 79 4.04 6.43 4.70
N TYR A 80 4.18 6.14 3.41
CA TYR A 80 4.28 4.75 2.93
C TYR A 80 5.53 4.05 3.46
N LYS A 81 6.68 4.74 3.52
CA LYS A 81 7.91 4.21 4.13
C LYS A 81 7.74 3.93 5.61
N GLU A 82 7.15 4.87 6.35
CA GLU A 82 6.84 4.66 7.76
C GLU A 82 5.90 3.47 7.98
N MET A 83 4.87 3.32 7.13
CA MET A 83 3.93 2.20 7.21
C MET A 83 4.59 0.86 6.92
N CYS A 84 5.53 0.80 5.96
CA CYS A 84 6.33 -0.39 5.68
C CYS A 84 7.17 -0.83 6.88
N ILE A 85 7.58 0.10 7.74
CA ILE A 85 8.30 -0.18 8.99
C ILE A 85 7.32 -0.58 10.10
N PHE A 86 6.22 0.17 10.26
CA PHE A 86 5.25 -0.01 11.34
C PHE A 86 4.42 -1.30 11.25
N LEU A 87 4.01 -1.71 10.04
CA LEU A 87 3.16 -2.88 9.83
C LEU A 87 3.79 -4.20 10.31
N PRO A 88 5.07 -4.50 10.01
CA PRO A 88 5.78 -5.64 10.58
C PRO A 88 5.71 -5.70 12.11
N PHE A 89 6.02 -4.59 12.81
CA PHE A 89 5.93 -4.55 14.28
C PHE A 89 4.53 -4.87 14.80
N LYS A 90 3.49 -4.38 14.10
CA LYS A 90 2.09 -4.69 14.44
C LYS A 90 1.76 -6.16 14.18
N MET A 91 2.33 -6.77 13.13
CA MET A 91 2.15 -8.18 12.82
C MET A 91 2.84 -9.08 13.84
N ASP A 92 4.04 -8.73 14.29
CA ASP A 92 4.76 -9.53 15.29
C ASP A 92 4.01 -9.58 16.61
N LYS A 93 3.46 -8.44 17.08
CA LYS A 93 2.54 -8.42 18.22
C LYS A 93 1.29 -9.27 18.03
N LEU A 94 0.76 -9.36 16.80
CA LEU A 94 -0.39 -10.23 16.51
C LEU A 94 0.00 -11.71 16.48
N ARG A 95 1.24 -12.04 16.08
CA ARG A 95 1.77 -13.41 16.11
C ARG A 95 1.96 -13.89 17.55
N GLU A 96 2.45 -13.03 18.43
CA GLU A 96 2.57 -13.31 19.87
C GLU A 96 1.21 -13.61 20.54
N LEU A 97 0.13 -12.98 20.06
CA LEU A 97 -1.23 -13.24 20.56
C LEU A 97 -1.86 -14.52 19.99
N LEU A 98 -1.26 -15.11 18.97
CA LEU A 98 -1.73 -16.34 18.30
C LEU A 98 -0.97 -17.59 18.77
N SER A 99 0.21 -17.44 19.36
CA SER A 99 1.00 -18.48 20.04
C SER A 99 0.49 -18.77 21.43
#